data_AF-A0AA90PVJ4-F1
#
_entry.id   AF-A0AA90PVJ4-F1
#
_cell.length_a   1.000
_cell.length_b   1.000
_cell.length_c   1.000
_cell.angle_alpha   90.00
_cell.angle_beta   90.00
_cell.angle_gamma   90.00
#
_symmetry.space_group_name_H-M   'P 1'
#
loop_
_entity.id
_entity.type
_entity.pdbx_description
1 polymer ?
#
loop_
_entity_poly.entity_id
_entity_poly.type
_entity_poly.pdbx_seq_one_letter_code
_entity_poly.pdbx_strand_id
1 'polypeptide(L)'
;MKKYLASALFKSTWAAITLLSALALPPATAATPEEPQVANDIAAVRGQLAKAIIYIGPENWAFSTAKNESQLPSISCEYILTDADSLSTLMDILERGKFANHPPPYRMNVRMGIYLHRTDGAVKKILLNNPGLNAGMRGRYDEHTGVMSSPAFADELRAFAATRQQTKPNYYCDSDKLDPEKAASMIIPQPK
;
A
#
# COMPACT_ATOMS: atom_id res chain seq x y z
N MET A 1 -50.66 -52.34 -50.99
CA MET A 1 -50.91 -53.81 -50.93
C MET A 1 -49.57 -54.54 -50.98
N LYS A 2 -49.43 -55.60 -50.15
CA LYS A 2 -48.38 -56.65 -50.12
C LYS A 2 -46.99 -56.24 -49.55
N LYS A 3 -46.65 -56.70 -48.32
CA LYS A 3 -46.03 -58.00 -47.88
C LYS A 3 -44.50 -57.97 -48.08
N TYR A 4 -43.68 -57.81 -47.03
CA TYR A 4 -43.10 -58.80 -46.09
C TYR A 4 -41.78 -59.46 -46.55
N LEU A 5 -40.84 -59.55 -45.58
CA LEU A 5 -39.79 -60.58 -45.36
C LEU A 5 -38.59 -60.55 -46.34
N ALA A 6 -37.35 -60.90 -45.99
CA ALA A 6 -36.64 -61.17 -44.72
C ALA A 6 -35.16 -61.48 -45.05
N SER A 7 -34.31 -61.45 -44.02
CA SER A 7 -33.13 -62.32 -43.81
C SER A 7 -31.90 -62.14 -44.72
N ALA A 8 -30.81 -61.56 -44.20
CA ALA A 8 -29.61 -62.28 -43.69
C ALA A 8 -28.51 -62.38 -44.79
N LEU A 9 -27.19 -62.40 -44.58
CA LEU A 9 -26.30 -62.77 -43.49
C LEU A 9 -24.95 -62.01 -43.64
N PHE A 10 -24.39 -61.58 -42.50
CA PHE A 10 -22.99 -61.69 -42.04
C PHE A 10 -21.74 -61.43 -42.92
N LYS A 11 -20.84 -60.65 -42.28
CA LYS A 11 -19.35 -60.67 -42.26
C LYS A 11 -18.67 -60.07 -43.50
N SER A 12 -17.70 -59.18 -43.37
CA SER A 12 -16.70 -58.99 -42.32
C SER A 12 -16.13 -57.56 -42.41
N THR A 13 -15.74 -57.02 -41.25
CA THR A 13 -14.62 -56.09 -40.98
C THR A 13 -14.11 -55.24 -42.17
N TRP A 14 -13.99 -53.93 -42.04
CA TRP A 14 -12.87 -53.31 -41.34
C TRP A 14 -13.31 -52.12 -40.48
N ALA A 15 -12.90 -52.19 -39.21
CA ALA A 15 -12.98 -51.08 -38.29
C ALA A 15 -11.90 -50.05 -38.65
N ALA A 16 -12.30 -48.94 -39.27
CA ALA A 16 -11.54 -47.70 -39.21
C ALA A 16 -12.12 -46.88 -38.05
N ILE A 17 -11.70 -47.21 -36.83
CA ILE A 17 -11.90 -46.34 -35.68
C ILE A 17 -10.94 -45.16 -35.89
N THR A 18 -11.46 -44.09 -36.47
CA THR A 18 -10.86 -42.76 -36.26
C THR A 18 -11.22 -42.37 -34.84
N LEU A 19 -10.31 -42.70 -33.91
CA LEU A 19 -10.26 -42.07 -32.60
C LEU A 19 -9.98 -40.58 -32.85
N LEU A 20 -11.05 -39.80 -32.97
CA LEU A 20 -10.99 -38.36 -32.79
C LEU A 20 -10.63 -38.16 -31.32
N SER A 21 -9.33 -38.03 -31.05
CA SER A 21 -8.82 -37.56 -29.78
C SER A 21 -9.37 -36.16 -29.55
N ALA A 22 -10.52 -36.08 -28.89
CA ALA A 22 -10.91 -34.90 -28.16
C ALA A 22 -9.82 -34.70 -27.10
N LEU A 23 -8.82 -33.89 -27.44
CA LEU A 23 -7.96 -33.24 -26.47
C LEU A 23 -8.90 -32.44 -25.58
N ALA A 24 -9.34 -33.06 -24.49
CA ALA A 24 -9.81 -32.36 -23.32
C ALA A 24 -8.63 -31.51 -22.85
N LEU A 25 -8.56 -30.28 -23.37
CA LEU A 25 -7.76 -29.24 -22.78
C LEU A 25 -8.13 -29.23 -21.30
N PRO A 26 -7.17 -29.34 -20.37
CA PRO A 26 -7.47 -29.05 -18.97
C PRO A 26 -8.14 -27.67 -18.93
N PRO A 27 -9.16 -27.47 -18.08
CA PRO A 27 -9.74 -26.15 -17.92
C PRO A 27 -8.58 -25.19 -17.70
N ALA A 28 -8.47 -24.19 -18.59
CA ALA A 28 -7.54 -23.12 -18.39
C ALA A 28 -7.94 -22.47 -17.07
N THR A 29 -7.25 -22.82 -16.00
CA THR A 29 -7.23 -22.03 -14.78
C THR A 29 -6.66 -20.71 -15.25
N ALA A 30 -7.53 -19.76 -15.60
CA ALA A 30 -7.15 -18.37 -15.72
C ALA A 30 -6.39 -18.09 -14.44
N ALA A 31 -5.09 -17.81 -14.55
CA ALA A 31 -4.29 -17.41 -13.41
C ALA A 31 -5.04 -16.23 -12.80
N THR A 32 -5.73 -16.48 -11.69
CA THR A 32 -6.30 -15.42 -10.87
C THR A 32 -5.13 -14.48 -10.63
N PRO A 33 -5.25 -13.20 -11.02
CA PRO A 33 -4.22 -12.22 -10.71
C PRO A 33 -3.93 -12.39 -9.23
N GLU A 34 -2.70 -12.76 -8.90
CA GLU A 34 -2.29 -12.98 -7.53
C GLU A 34 -2.54 -11.65 -6.81
N GLU A 35 -3.59 -11.59 -6.00
CA GLU A 35 -3.92 -10.37 -5.29
C GLU A 35 -2.69 -9.96 -4.48
N PRO A 36 -2.35 -8.66 -4.44
CA PRO A 36 -1.22 -8.22 -3.65
C PRO A 36 -1.43 -8.65 -2.19
N GLN A 37 -0.60 -9.58 -1.70
CA GLN A 37 -0.68 -10.08 -0.32
C GLN A 37 -0.71 -8.93 0.71
N VAL A 38 0.02 -7.84 0.41
CA VAL A 38 0.06 -6.61 1.23
C VAL A 38 -1.32 -5.95 1.38
N ALA A 39 -2.15 -5.92 0.33
CA ALA A 39 -3.48 -5.33 0.41
C ALA A 39 -4.39 -6.13 1.36
N ASN A 40 -4.33 -7.45 1.26
CA ASN A 40 -5.04 -8.36 2.14
C ASN A 40 -4.53 -8.27 3.60
N ASP A 41 -3.21 -8.10 3.78
CA ASP A 41 -2.63 -7.90 5.11
C ASP A 41 -3.06 -6.58 5.76
N ILE A 42 -3.19 -5.50 4.98
CA ILE A 42 -3.69 -4.21 5.49
C ILE A 42 -5.15 -4.36 5.94
N ALA A 43 -6.00 -4.98 5.12
CA ALA A 43 -7.40 -5.24 5.47
C ALA A 43 -7.52 -6.06 6.77
N ALA A 44 -6.63 -7.04 6.97
CA ALA A 44 -6.62 -7.88 8.18
C ALA A 44 -6.31 -7.09 9.47
N VAL A 45 -5.60 -5.95 9.38
CA VAL A 45 -5.27 -5.13 10.57
C VAL A 45 -6.48 -4.34 11.09
N ARG A 46 -7.46 -4.03 10.23
CA ARG A 46 -8.59 -3.13 10.54
C ARG A 46 -9.34 -3.52 11.82
N GLY A 47 -9.63 -4.81 12.01
CA GLY A 47 -10.42 -5.30 13.15
C GLY A 47 -9.67 -5.34 14.49
N GLN A 48 -8.38 -5.01 14.50
CA GLN A 48 -7.52 -5.16 15.67
C GLN A 48 -6.70 -3.90 15.96
N LEU A 49 -6.95 -2.80 15.24
CA LEU A 49 -6.18 -1.57 15.40
C LEU A 49 -6.61 -0.82 16.67
N ALA A 50 -5.67 -0.62 17.59
CA ALA A 50 -5.88 0.14 18.82
C ALA A 50 -5.45 1.60 18.70
N LYS A 51 -4.37 1.86 17.93
CA LYS A 51 -3.76 3.18 17.76
C LYS A 51 -2.96 3.20 16.47
N ALA A 52 -2.89 4.35 15.83
CA ALA A 52 -1.93 4.60 14.76
C ALA A 52 -1.02 5.79 15.09
N ILE A 53 0.24 5.72 14.68
CA ILE A 53 1.15 6.86 14.70
C ILE A 53 1.62 7.11 13.28
N ILE A 54 1.40 8.33 12.80
CA ILE A 54 1.81 8.76 11.46
C ILE A 54 2.93 9.78 11.61
N TYR A 55 4.07 9.49 11.00
CA TYR A 55 5.17 10.41 10.81
C TYR A 55 5.21 10.84 9.35
N ILE A 56 5.09 12.14 9.09
CA ILE A 56 5.16 12.71 7.75
C ILE A 56 6.23 13.79 7.73
N GLY A 57 7.24 13.63 6.87
CA GLY A 57 8.22 14.69 6.60
C GLY A 57 7.66 15.79 5.68
N PRO A 58 8.25 17.00 5.70
CA PRO A 58 7.81 18.13 4.89
C PRO A 58 7.87 17.85 3.38
N GLU A 59 6.99 18.50 2.61
CA GLU A 59 6.86 18.34 1.15
C GLU A 59 8.03 18.99 0.40
N ASN A 60 8.43 20.18 0.84
CA ASN A 60 9.18 21.15 0.04
C ASN A 60 10.71 20.96 0.08
N TRP A 61 11.20 19.93 0.75
CA TRP A 61 12.63 19.72 0.96
C TRP A 61 13.05 18.30 0.63
N ALA A 62 13.87 18.13 -0.40
CA ALA A 62 14.81 17.03 -0.54
C ALA A 62 16.17 17.62 -0.14
N PHE A 63 16.93 17.11 0.83
CA PHE A 63 17.54 15.79 0.81
C PHE A 63 17.76 15.27 2.26
N SER A 64 17.49 13.98 2.47
CA SER A 64 18.21 13.12 3.46
C SER A 64 18.02 13.30 4.98
N THR A 65 16.83 13.61 5.49
CA THR A 65 16.71 13.73 6.97
C THR A 65 16.55 12.41 7.72
N ALA A 66 15.82 11.41 7.19
CA ALA A 66 15.78 10.08 7.81
C ALA A 66 16.59 9.08 7.01
N LYS A 67 17.84 8.81 7.43
CA LYS A 67 18.66 7.70 6.92
C LYS A 67 18.16 6.34 7.40
N ASN A 68 17.31 6.34 8.43
CA ASN A 68 16.71 5.16 9.04
C ASN A 68 15.44 5.54 9.79
N GLU A 69 14.76 4.51 10.29
CA GLU A 69 13.50 4.61 11.03
C GLU A 69 13.60 5.44 12.32
N SER A 70 14.71 5.32 13.07
CA SER A 70 14.86 5.96 14.39
C SER A 70 14.96 7.48 14.35
N GLN A 71 15.20 8.06 13.17
CA GLN A 71 15.25 9.50 12.97
C GLN A 71 13.86 10.12 12.73
N LEU A 72 12.84 9.33 12.37
CA LEU A 72 11.51 9.86 12.04
C LEU A 72 10.91 10.77 13.12
N PRO A 73 10.94 10.43 14.43
CA PRO A 73 10.28 11.24 15.45
C PRO A 73 10.90 12.63 15.66
N SER A 74 12.13 12.87 15.23
CA SER A 74 12.81 14.17 15.41
C SER A 74 12.71 15.10 14.20
N ILE A 75 12.36 14.58 13.02
CA ILE A 75 12.42 15.29 11.74
C ILE A 75 11.08 15.34 10.99
N SER A 76 10.06 14.71 11.56
CA SER A 76 8.73 14.56 10.93
C SER A 76 7.65 15.13 11.83
N CYS A 77 6.52 15.48 11.22
CA CYS A 77 5.31 15.82 11.96
C CYS A 77 4.73 14.53 12.51
N GLU A 78 4.39 14.51 13.79
CA GLU A 78 3.81 13.34 14.46
C GLU A 78 2.30 13.55 14.66
N TYR A 79 1.53 12.55 14.24
CA TYR A 79 0.09 12.50 14.45
C TYR A 79 -0.27 11.17 15.10
N ILE A 80 -0.75 11.22 16.35
CA ILE A 80 -1.26 10.05 17.06
C ILE A 80 -2.77 9.98 16.90
N LEU A 81 -3.27 8.86 16.37
CA LEU A 81 -4.69 8.58 16.18
C LEU A 81 -5.14 7.50 17.15
N THR A 82 -6.17 7.80 17.93
CA THR A 82 -6.77 6.86 18.89
C THR A 82 -8.29 6.77 18.79
N ASP A 83 -8.95 7.70 18.09
CA ASP A 83 -10.38 7.67 17.88
C ASP A 83 -10.78 6.79 16.69
N ALA A 84 -11.95 6.16 16.79
CA ALA A 84 -12.41 5.16 15.83
C ALA A 84 -12.57 5.71 14.41
N ASP A 85 -13.09 6.94 14.27
CA ASP A 85 -13.35 7.55 12.96
C ASP A 85 -12.04 7.84 12.21
N SER A 86 -11.03 8.34 12.93
CA SER A 86 -9.70 8.59 12.34
C SER A 86 -8.97 7.32 11.98
N LEU A 87 -9.07 6.29 12.83
CA LEU A 87 -8.49 4.98 12.55
C LEU A 87 -9.17 4.34 11.33
N SER A 88 -10.50 4.40 11.24
CA SER A 88 -11.24 3.90 10.08
C SER A 88 -10.84 4.64 8.80
N THR A 89 -10.79 5.98 8.84
CA THR A 89 -10.39 6.79 7.68
C THR A 89 -8.96 6.47 7.24
N LEU A 90 -8.03 6.31 8.19
CA LEU A 90 -6.66 5.89 7.88
C LEU A 90 -6.65 4.53 7.18
N MET A 91 -7.37 3.53 7.71
CA MET A 91 -7.44 2.21 7.10
C MET A 91 -8.01 2.25 5.68
N ASP A 92 -9.03 3.09 5.43
CA ASP A 92 -9.58 3.26 4.09
C ASP A 92 -8.55 3.86 3.12
N ILE A 93 -7.72 4.81 3.58
CA ILE A 93 -6.60 5.37 2.78
C ILE A 93 -5.56 4.29 2.50
N LEU A 94 -5.21 3.48 3.50
CA LEU A 94 -4.23 2.40 3.33
C LEU A 94 -4.71 1.34 2.34
N GLU A 95 -5.98 0.96 2.37
CA GLU A 95 -6.57 0.02 1.40
C GLU A 95 -6.62 0.63 0.00
N ARG A 96 -6.93 1.93 -0.13
CA ARG A 96 -6.94 2.64 -1.42
C ARG A 96 -5.56 2.97 -1.98
N GLY A 97 -4.52 2.92 -1.16
CA GLY A 97 -3.14 3.30 -1.54
C GLY A 97 -2.53 2.49 -2.70
N LYS A 98 -3.19 1.40 -3.12
CA LYS A 98 -2.75 0.46 -4.16
C LYS A 98 -1.30 0.03 -3.93
N PHE A 99 -1.09 -0.73 -2.86
CA PHE A 99 0.21 -1.30 -2.55
C PHE A 99 0.48 -2.55 -3.38
N ALA A 100 1.67 -2.62 -3.97
CA ALA A 100 2.20 -3.81 -4.63
C ALA A 100 3.45 -4.31 -3.89
N ASN A 101 3.63 -5.63 -3.85
CA ASN A 101 4.88 -6.22 -3.39
C ASN A 101 5.99 -5.85 -4.39
N HIS A 102 7.10 -5.33 -3.88
CA HIS A 102 8.23 -4.87 -4.69
C HIS A 102 9.53 -5.17 -3.95
N PRO A 103 10.66 -5.45 -4.65
CA PRO A 103 11.95 -5.61 -4.00
C PRO A 103 12.25 -4.49 -2.99
N PRO A 104 12.73 -4.82 -1.77
CA PRO A 104 13.02 -3.82 -0.75
C PRO A 104 14.13 -2.89 -1.24
N PRO A 105 14.05 -1.58 -0.95
CA PRO A 105 15.09 -0.66 -1.37
C PRO A 105 16.41 -0.95 -0.63
N TYR A 106 17.52 -0.83 -1.35
CA TYR A 106 18.88 -1.01 -0.82
C TYR A 106 19.26 0.03 0.24
N ARG A 107 18.68 1.24 0.17
CA ARG A 107 18.83 2.31 1.15
C ARG A 107 17.46 2.86 1.52
N MET A 108 17.23 3.06 2.82
CA MET A 108 15.98 3.60 3.34
C MET A 108 16.17 5.07 3.71
N ASN A 109 15.85 5.98 2.79
CA ASN A 109 15.72 7.40 3.13
C ASN A 109 14.25 7.68 3.51
N VAL A 110 13.86 7.30 4.73
CA VAL A 110 12.45 7.28 5.12
C VAL A 110 11.86 8.69 5.09
N ARG A 111 10.69 8.82 4.45
CA ARG A 111 9.92 10.07 4.29
C ARG A 111 8.62 10.03 5.08
N MET A 112 8.01 8.86 5.13
CA MET A 112 6.77 8.63 5.85
C MET A 112 6.85 7.32 6.61
N GLY A 113 6.34 7.31 7.83
CA GLY A 113 6.20 6.12 8.66
C GLY A 113 4.79 6.03 9.21
N ILE A 114 4.15 4.87 9.06
CA ILE A 114 2.82 4.62 9.59
C ILE A 114 2.93 3.39 10.48
N TYR A 115 2.70 3.57 11.77
CA TYR A 115 2.79 2.53 12.79
C TYR A 115 1.40 2.17 13.26
N LEU A 116 0.99 0.94 12.98
CA LEU A 116 -0.32 0.39 13.31
C LEU A 116 -0.16 -0.51 14.54
N HIS A 117 -0.54 0.03 15.70
CA HIS A 117 -0.51 -0.70 16.96
C HIS A 117 -1.79 -1.51 17.13
N ARG A 118 -1.66 -2.83 17.17
CA ARG A 118 -2.78 -3.75 17.35
C ARG A 118 -3.12 -3.94 18.83
N THR A 119 -4.35 -4.36 19.10
CA THR A 119 -4.86 -4.68 20.44
C THR A 119 -4.14 -5.84 21.11
N ASP A 120 -3.54 -6.74 20.32
CA ASP A 120 -2.69 -7.85 20.80
C ASP A 120 -1.24 -7.43 21.13
N GLY A 121 -0.92 -6.13 21.02
CA GLY A 121 0.40 -5.58 21.29
C GLY A 121 1.37 -5.61 20.09
N ALA A 122 1.00 -6.25 18.97
CA ALA A 122 1.83 -6.24 17.77
C ALA A 122 1.85 -4.86 17.09
N VAL A 123 2.93 -4.55 16.39
CA VAL A 123 3.06 -3.32 15.59
C VAL A 123 3.37 -3.68 14.15
N LYS A 124 2.51 -3.23 13.23
CA LYS A 124 2.76 -3.27 11.77
C LYS A 124 3.23 -1.90 11.32
N LYS A 125 4.21 -1.83 10.40
CA LYS A 125 4.86 -0.56 10.05
C LYS A 125 5.01 -0.36 8.54
N ILE A 126 4.38 0.66 7.99
CA ILE A 126 4.61 1.08 6.61
C ILE A 126 5.66 2.19 6.61
N LEU A 127 6.85 1.91 6.10
CA LEU A 127 7.95 2.88 5.98
C LEU A 127 8.20 3.16 4.50
N LEU A 128 7.91 4.39 4.06
CA LEU A 128 8.02 4.79 2.67
C LEU A 128 9.17 5.77 2.48
N ASN A 129 9.99 5.50 1.48
CA ASN A 129 11.08 6.34 0.98
C ASN A 129 10.52 7.33 -0.07
N ASN A 130 11.37 8.24 -0.53
CA ASN A 130 11.12 9.19 -1.61
C ASN A 130 10.31 8.58 -2.77
N PRO A 131 9.41 9.38 -3.37
CA PRO A 131 8.66 8.95 -4.53
C PRO A 131 9.61 8.56 -5.67
N GLY A 132 9.45 7.35 -6.19
CA GLY A 132 9.97 6.97 -7.49
C GLY A 132 9.10 7.60 -8.56
N LEU A 133 9.71 8.38 -9.46
CA LEU A 133 9.02 9.06 -10.55
C LEU A 133 8.07 8.08 -11.27
N ASN A 134 6.80 8.47 -11.42
CA ASN A 134 5.72 7.73 -12.08
C ASN A 134 5.27 6.40 -11.43
N ALA A 135 5.96 5.93 -10.38
CA ALA A 135 5.66 4.65 -9.73
C ALA A 135 5.20 4.78 -8.27
N GLY A 136 5.24 5.99 -7.70
CA GLY A 136 4.87 6.27 -6.31
C GLY A 136 6.00 5.96 -5.32
N MET A 137 5.69 5.89 -4.03
CA MET A 137 6.70 5.72 -2.98
C MET A 137 7.09 4.25 -2.81
N ARG A 138 8.39 3.97 -2.75
CA ARG A 138 8.93 2.64 -2.45
C ARG A 138 9.28 2.53 -0.99
N GLY A 139 9.14 1.36 -0.38
CA GLY A 139 9.35 1.20 1.04
C GLY A 139 9.25 -0.22 1.54
N ARG A 140 8.82 -0.38 2.79
CA ARG A 140 8.59 -1.67 3.46
C ARG A 140 7.32 -1.64 4.31
N TYR A 141 6.62 -2.76 4.41
CA TYR A 141 5.43 -2.95 5.27
C TYR A 141 5.74 -3.68 6.60
N ASP A 142 6.87 -4.34 6.66
CA ASP A 142 7.45 -4.93 7.86
C ASP A 142 8.98 -4.99 7.68
N GLU A 143 9.68 -5.85 8.42
CA GLU A 143 11.14 -5.96 8.30
C GLU A 143 11.60 -6.62 6.99
N HIS A 144 10.74 -7.40 6.33
CA HIS A 144 11.07 -8.31 5.24
C HIS A 144 10.37 -8.00 3.92
N THR A 145 9.19 -7.39 3.98
CA THR A 145 8.29 -7.16 2.84
C THR A 145 8.50 -5.77 2.28
N GLY A 146 9.08 -5.69 1.08
CA GLY A 146 9.18 -4.44 0.33
C GLY A 146 7.85 -4.09 -0.33
N VAL A 147 7.54 -2.79 -0.42
CA VAL A 147 6.28 -2.30 -0.99
C VAL A 147 6.49 -1.12 -1.92
N MET A 148 5.57 -0.94 -2.85
CA MET A 148 5.45 0.24 -3.69
C MET A 148 4.01 0.74 -3.63
N SER A 149 3.82 2.01 -3.26
CA SER A 149 2.51 2.68 -3.26
C SER A 149 2.21 3.28 -4.63
N SER A 150 0.95 3.60 -4.90
CA SER A 150 0.63 4.49 -6.01
C SER A 150 1.22 5.91 -5.83
N PRO A 151 1.34 6.71 -6.91
CA PRO A 151 1.73 8.12 -6.83
C PRO A 151 0.80 8.96 -5.95
N ALA A 152 -0.52 8.73 -6.01
CA ALA A 152 -1.52 9.53 -5.29
C ALA A 152 -1.56 9.26 -3.78
N PHE A 153 -1.06 8.10 -3.34
CA PHE A 153 -1.14 7.70 -1.93
C PHE A 153 -0.48 8.71 -0.98
N ALA A 154 0.68 9.26 -1.37
CA ALA A 154 1.40 10.22 -0.56
C ALA A 154 0.58 11.49 -0.31
N ASP A 155 -0.09 11.98 -1.35
CA ASP A 155 -0.86 13.22 -1.29
C ASP A 155 -2.15 13.04 -0.49
N GLU A 156 -2.83 11.90 -0.65
CA GLU A 156 -4.02 11.56 0.13
C GLU A 156 -3.70 11.46 1.64
N LEU A 157 -2.60 10.80 1.99
CA LEU A 157 -2.18 10.68 3.39
C LEU A 157 -1.79 12.04 3.99
N ARG A 158 -1.14 12.92 3.22
CA ARG A 158 -0.81 14.28 3.67
C ARG A 158 -2.06 15.14 3.84
N ALA A 159 -3.00 15.08 2.91
CA ALA A 159 -4.27 15.78 3.03
C ALA A 159 -5.03 15.36 4.29
N PHE A 160 -5.06 14.05 4.57
CA PHE A 160 -5.65 13.52 5.80
C PHE A 160 -4.92 14.00 7.07
N ALA A 161 -3.58 14.01 7.07
CA ALA A 161 -2.82 14.49 8.21
C ALA A 161 -2.98 16.01 8.44
N ALA A 162 -3.16 16.79 7.37
CA ALA A 162 -3.37 18.23 7.44
C ALA A 162 -4.66 18.63 8.18
N THR A 163 -5.67 17.76 8.24
CA THR A 163 -6.89 17.99 9.02
C THR A 163 -6.72 17.69 10.52
N ARG A 164 -5.51 17.30 10.95
CA ARG A 164 -5.22 16.87 12.32
C ARG A 164 -4.30 17.85 13.02
N GLN A 165 -4.43 17.93 14.34
CA GLN A 165 -3.47 18.63 15.17
C GLN A 165 -2.24 17.73 15.38
N GLN A 166 -1.05 18.27 15.18
CA GLN A 166 0.19 17.58 15.51
C GLN A 166 0.25 17.29 17.01
N THR A 167 0.68 16.10 17.37
CA THR A 167 0.81 15.69 18.78
C THR A 167 2.02 16.33 19.45
N LYS A 168 3.06 16.64 18.67
CA LYS A 168 4.28 17.28 19.14
C LYS A 168 4.70 18.41 18.18
N PRO A 169 5.12 19.58 18.69
CA PRO A 169 5.72 20.62 17.86
C PRO A 169 6.95 20.10 17.13
N ASN A 170 7.10 20.48 15.87
CA ASN A 170 8.25 20.14 15.07
C ASN A 170 8.64 21.33 14.20
N TYR A 171 9.86 21.82 14.38
CA TYR A 171 10.37 22.96 13.63
C TYR A 171 10.14 22.85 12.12
N TYR A 172 10.37 21.67 11.53
CA TYR A 172 10.21 21.44 10.10
C TYR A 172 8.75 21.49 9.62
N CYS A 173 7.80 21.24 10.52
CA CYS A 173 6.37 21.21 10.21
C CYS A 173 5.65 22.50 10.59
N ASP A 174 6.21 23.21 11.56
CA ASP A 174 5.71 24.49 12.03
C ASP A 174 6.28 25.65 11.19
N SER A 175 7.46 25.48 10.59
CA SER A 175 8.05 26.46 9.65
C SER A 175 7.23 26.64 8.39
N ASP A 176 6.56 25.59 7.90
CA ASP A 176 5.67 25.66 6.74
C ASP A 176 4.36 26.43 7.04
N LYS A 177 4.03 26.64 8.33
CA LYS A 177 2.89 27.45 8.79
C LYS A 177 3.27 28.89 9.14
N LEU A 178 4.56 29.20 9.19
CA LEU A 178 5.02 30.56 9.34
C LEU A 178 4.92 31.24 7.97
N ASP A 179 3.95 32.16 7.87
CA ASP A 179 3.88 33.12 6.78
C ASP A 179 5.30 33.71 6.54
N PRO A 180 5.86 33.67 5.32
CA PRO A 180 7.21 34.16 5.05
C PRO A 180 7.42 35.60 5.54
N GLU A 181 6.37 36.41 5.54
CA GLU A 181 6.36 37.79 6.05
C GLU A 181 6.48 37.90 7.58
N LYS A 182 5.95 36.93 8.34
CA LYS A 182 6.05 36.89 9.81
C LYS A 182 7.39 36.33 10.29
N ALA A 183 7.99 35.40 9.55
CA ALA A 183 9.31 34.89 9.87
C ALA A 183 10.40 35.98 9.70
N ALA A 184 10.27 36.85 8.70
CA ALA A 184 11.20 37.96 8.47
C ALA A 184 11.20 39.02 9.58
N SER A 185 10.08 39.19 10.29
CA SER A 185 9.93 40.19 11.36
C SER A 185 10.43 39.73 12.73
N MET A 186 10.77 38.44 12.89
CA MET A 186 11.37 37.90 14.13
C MET A 186 12.91 37.85 14.10
N ILE A 187 13.55 38.07 12.94
CA ILE A 187 15.01 37.94 12.77
C ILE A 187 15.73 39.28 12.93
N ILE A 188 15.03 40.42 12.92
CA ILE A 188 15.64 41.73 13.10
C ILE A 188 15.56 42.13 14.59
N PRO A 189 16.67 42.22 15.33
CA PRO A 189 16.66 42.87 16.63
C PRO A 189 16.24 44.32 16.40
N GLN A 190 15.14 44.75 17.04
CA GLN A 190 14.78 46.16 17.08
C GLN A 190 15.96 46.94 17.69
N PRO A 191 16.56 47.90 16.97
CA PRO A 191 17.59 48.75 17.57
C PRO A 191 16.96 49.58 18.69
N LYS A 192 17.67 49.66 19.82
CA LYS A 192 17.32 50.56 20.93
C LYS A 192 17.47 52.02 20.53
#